data_AF-G2XHG4-F1
#
_entry.id   AF-G2XHG4-F1
#
_cell.length_a   1.000
_cell.length_b   1.000
_cell.length_c   1.000
_cell.angle_alpha   90.00
_cell.angle_beta   90.00
_cell.angle_gamma   90.00
#
_symmetry.space_group_name_H-M   'P 1'
#
loop_
_entity.id
_entity.type
_entity.pdbx_description
1 polymer ?
#
loop_
_entity_poly.entity_id
_entity_poly.type
_entity_poly.pdbx_seq_one_letter_code
_entity_poly.pdbx_strand_id
1 'polypeptide(L)'
;MDLTALRDLLSRYGRGTLPDENVLQDALNDSNHGTAFKEWISTHTGTENLLSKDELSLYLSLDQAGLVDELVASKELATVEAIGEAELRAAVQELDRSTTIINKQTETLRQHHNALAKLADGNAKSTESRREMEANWTSRRAAERRALGSKVEELSQQLGYRSSDMEQQAAMTTESVHEVIEEALRSDDKLLSSLQKLGWELDPEDPEETQNVATLRECCMRVIKYTVEVTRTKLDRTYLEALESAPRSEHTDAPAGEVKALQEELESLYTEILPVAQMSVEQQYLEPALKSLSDKNGQSVSRSMAAISYVSISMLYVV
;
A
#
# COMPACT_ATOMS: atom_id res chain seq x y z
N MET A 1 -15.09 -14.94 -95.26
CA MET A 1 -14.83 -13.89 -96.27
C MET A 1 -16.17 -13.33 -96.74
N ASP A 2 -16.32 -12.01 -96.79
CA ASP A 2 -17.53 -11.39 -97.32
C ASP A 2 -17.54 -11.43 -98.85
N LEU A 3 -18.72 -11.59 -99.44
CA LEU A 3 -18.95 -11.63 -100.90
C LEU A 3 -18.31 -10.45 -101.64
N THR A 4 -18.19 -9.30 -100.96
CA THR A 4 -17.55 -8.09 -101.46
C THR A 4 -16.03 -8.21 -101.61
N ALA A 5 -15.36 -8.96 -100.73
CA ALA A 5 -13.93 -9.24 -100.79
C ALA A 5 -13.61 -10.25 -101.90
N LEU A 6 -14.45 -11.28 -102.07
CA LEU A 6 -14.35 -12.24 -103.16
C LEU A 6 -14.55 -11.59 -104.54
N ARG A 7 -15.49 -10.63 -104.64
CA ARG A 7 -15.71 -9.80 -105.83
C ARG A 7 -14.51 -8.92 -106.18
N ASP A 8 -13.91 -8.25 -105.20
CA ASP A 8 -12.73 -7.40 -105.44
C ASP A 8 -11.54 -8.25 -105.91
N LEU A 9 -11.39 -9.46 -105.36
CA LEU A 9 -10.33 -10.40 -105.73
C LEU A 9 -10.54 -10.97 -107.15
N LEU A 10 -11.75 -11.42 -107.50
CA LEU A 10 -12.09 -11.92 -108.84
C LEU A 10 -12.01 -10.82 -109.92
N SER A 11 -12.44 -9.59 -109.61
CA SER A 11 -12.37 -8.48 -110.56
C SER A 11 -10.93 -8.01 -110.85
N ARG A 12 -10.01 -8.18 -109.88
CA ARG A 12 -8.60 -7.84 -110.04
C ARG A 12 -7.82 -8.86 -110.90
N TYR A 13 -8.22 -10.14 -110.89
CA TYR A 13 -7.41 -11.25 -111.42
C TYR A 13 -7.95 -11.99 -112.65
N GLY A 14 -9.21 -11.81 -113.11
CA GLY A 14 -9.68 -12.52 -114.32
C GLY A 14 -10.72 -11.78 -115.17
N ARG A 15 -10.40 -11.52 -116.45
CA ARG A 15 -11.39 -11.22 -117.49
C ARG A 15 -12.04 -12.54 -117.94
N GLY A 16 -13.22 -12.85 -117.41
CA GLY A 16 -14.06 -13.98 -117.82
C GLY A 16 -15.40 -13.92 -117.09
N THR A 17 -16.49 -14.23 -117.78
CA THR A 17 -17.89 -14.02 -117.36
C THR A 17 -18.17 -14.44 -115.92
N LEU A 18 -18.55 -13.47 -115.08
CA LEU A 18 -19.01 -13.67 -113.71
C LEU A 18 -20.28 -14.54 -113.71
N PRO A 19 -20.37 -15.57 -112.85
CA PRO A 19 -21.65 -16.23 -112.54
C PRO A 19 -22.62 -15.22 -111.91
N ASP A 20 -23.91 -15.30 -112.25
CA ASP A 20 -24.97 -14.39 -111.80
C ASP A 20 -25.02 -14.27 -110.26
N GLU A 21 -25.08 -13.03 -109.77
CA GLU A 21 -24.94 -12.63 -108.36
C GLU A 21 -25.96 -13.32 -107.43
N ASN A 22 -27.13 -13.67 -107.96
CA ASN A 22 -28.21 -14.31 -107.21
C ASN A 22 -27.90 -15.79 -106.88
N VAL A 23 -27.17 -16.49 -107.75
CA VAL A 23 -26.87 -17.93 -107.57
C VAL A 23 -25.82 -18.16 -106.49
N LEU A 24 -24.84 -17.26 -106.39
CA LEU A 24 -23.81 -17.31 -105.34
C LEU A 24 -24.37 -16.92 -103.97
N GLN A 25 -25.34 -16.00 -103.92
CA GLN A 25 -26.03 -15.67 -102.67
C GLN A 25 -26.92 -16.83 -102.19
N ASP A 26 -27.63 -17.51 -103.10
CA ASP A 26 -28.43 -18.69 -102.74
C ASP A 26 -27.56 -19.85 -102.23
N ALA A 27 -26.41 -20.12 -102.88
CA ALA A 27 -25.49 -21.17 -102.43
C ALA A 27 -24.81 -20.86 -101.08
N LEU A 28 -24.60 -19.58 -100.76
CA LEU A 28 -23.99 -19.14 -99.50
C LEU A 28 -24.99 -19.13 -98.33
N ASN A 29 -26.29 -18.99 -98.64
CA ASN A 29 -27.40 -18.97 -97.69
C ASN A 29 -28.02 -20.37 -97.48
N ASP A 30 -27.59 -21.40 -98.22
CA ASP A 30 -28.02 -22.78 -97.96
C ASP A 30 -27.48 -23.26 -96.60
N SER A 31 -28.40 -23.64 -95.70
CA SER A 31 -28.13 -23.86 -94.27
C SER A 31 -27.23 -25.07 -93.99
N ASN A 32 -27.05 -25.99 -94.95
CA ASN A 32 -26.24 -27.20 -94.77
C ASN A 32 -24.85 -27.11 -95.40
N HIS A 33 -24.69 -26.36 -96.50
CA HIS A 33 -23.43 -26.31 -97.25
C HIS A 33 -22.76 -24.93 -97.18
N GLY A 34 -23.43 -23.89 -96.67
CA GLY A 34 -22.91 -22.52 -96.67
C GLY A 34 -21.67 -22.31 -95.79
N THR A 35 -21.53 -23.03 -94.67
CA THR A 35 -20.32 -22.94 -93.82
C THR A 35 -19.13 -23.68 -94.44
N ALA A 36 -19.35 -24.88 -94.96
CA ALA A 36 -18.34 -25.64 -95.68
C ALA A 36 -17.89 -24.92 -96.96
N PHE A 37 -18.81 -24.27 -97.67
CA PHE A 37 -18.51 -23.45 -98.84
C PHE A 37 -17.73 -22.18 -98.48
N LYS A 38 -18.05 -21.52 -97.35
CA LYS A 38 -17.26 -20.38 -96.83
C LYS A 38 -15.85 -20.78 -96.41
N GLU A 39 -15.70 -21.91 -95.73
CA GLU A 39 -14.41 -22.44 -95.34
C GLU A 39 -13.62 -22.80 -96.60
N TRP A 40 -14.21 -23.55 -97.54
CA TRP A 40 -13.61 -23.90 -98.82
C TRP A 40 -13.13 -22.68 -99.62
N ILE A 41 -13.96 -21.64 -99.75
CA ILE A 41 -13.60 -20.38 -100.38
C ILE A 41 -12.42 -19.73 -99.64
N SER A 42 -12.44 -19.69 -98.31
CA SER A 42 -11.35 -19.06 -97.56
C SER A 42 -10.02 -19.81 -97.70
N THR A 43 -10.04 -21.13 -97.85
CA THR A 43 -8.82 -21.95 -97.98
C THR A 43 -8.29 -21.97 -99.43
N HIS A 44 -9.17 -21.93 -100.44
CA HIS A 44 -8.77 -22.11 -101.85
C HIS A 44 -8.72 -20.82 -102.68
N THR A 45 -9.29 -19.72 -102.19
CA THR A 45 -9.32 -18.40 -102.88
C THR A 45 -8.41 -17.38 -102.20
N GLY A 46 -7.41 -17.84 -101.44
CA GLY A 46 -6.36 -17.00 -100.88
C GLY A 46 -5.35 -16.53 -101.94
N THR A 47 -4.66 -15.42 -101.67
CA THR A 47 -3.65 -14.81 -102.56
C THR A 47 -2.51 -15.76 -102.94
N GLU A 48 -2.27 -16.79 -102.13
CA GLU A 48 -1.23 -17.80 -102.35
C GLU A 48 -1.62 -18.88 -103.36
N ASN A 49 -2.92 -19.07 -103.63
CA ASN A 49 -3.46 -20.15 -104.48
C ASN A 49 -3.99 -19.64 -105.83
N LEU A 50 -3.93 -18.33 -106.08
CA LEU A 50 -4.36 -17.72 -107.32
C LEU A 50 -3.13 -17.26 -108.10
N LEU A 51 -3.00 -17.74 -109.34
CA LEU A 51 -1.90 -17.31 -110.21
C LEU A 51 -1.98 -15.80 -110.47
N SER A 52 -0.88 -15.11 -110.23
CA SER A 52 -0.74 -13.71 -110.64
C SER A 52 -0.75 -13.59 -112.17
N LYS A 53 -0.99 -12.39 -112.70
CA LYS A 53 -1.06 -12.15 -114.15
C LYS A 53 0.24 -12.54 -114.87
N ASP A 54 1.37 -12.33 -114.22
CA ASP A 54 2.69 -12.67 -114.76
C ASP A 54 2.91 -14.19 -114.70
N GLU A 55 2.53 -14.85 -113.60
CA GLU A 55 2.61 -16.32 -113.46
C GLU A 55 1.66 -17.06 -114.41
N LEU A 56 0.47 -16.51 -114.68
CA LEU A 56 -0.46 -17.06 -115.65
C LEU A 56 0.08 -16.91 -117.08
N SER A 57 0.75 -15.79 -117.39
CA SER A 57 1.43 -15.63 -118.68
C SER A 57 2.61 -16.59 -118.83
N LEU A 58 3.34 -16.85 -117.75
CA LEU A 58 4.43 -17.82 -117.69
C LEU A 58 3.90 -19.24 -117.87
N TYR A 59 2.81 -19.60 -117.18
CA TYR A 59 2.16 -20.90 -117.28
C TYR A 59 1.65 -21.15 -118.71
N LEU A 60 0.97 -20.18 -119.33
CA LEU A 60 0.53 -20.29 -120.72
C LEU A 60 1.71 -20.40 -121.71
N SER A 61 2.83 -19.74 -121.43
CA SER A 61 4.05 -19.87 -122.25
C SER A 61 4.71 -21.24 -122.10
N LEU A 62 4.68 -21.83 -120.91
CA LEU A 62 5.16 -23.20 -120.65
C LEU A 62 4.23 -24.26 -121.25
N ASP A 63 2.91 -24.01 -121.24
CA ASP A 63 1.89 -24.91 -121.81
C ASP A 63 1.98 -24.94 -123.34
N GLN A 64 2.14 -23.78 -123.98
CA GLN A 64 2.43 -23.69 -125.42
C GLN A 64 3.76 -24.35 -125.81
N ALA A 65 4.71 -24.44 -124.88
CA ALA A 65 6.00 -25.09 -125.07
C ALA A 65 6.00 -26.58 -124.66
N GLY A 66 4.88 -27.13 -124.15
CA GLY A 66 4.75 -28.53 -123.72
C GLY A 66 5.58 -28.92 -122.48
N LEU A 67 6.17 -27.94 -121.79
CA LEU A 67 7.08 -28.16 -120.65
C LEU A 67 6.35 -28.36 -119.31
N VAL A 68 5.06 -28.05 -119.24
CA VAL A 68 4.24 -28.27 -118.03
C VAL A 68 4.07 -29.76 -117.74
N ASP A 69 3.78 -30.57 -118.75
CA ASP A 69 3.64 -32.01 -118.60
C ASP A 69 4.96 -32.68 -118.19
N GLU A 70 6.08 -32.16 -118.68
CA GLU A 70 7.42 -32.60 -118.30
C GLU A 70 7.79 -32.15 -116.86
N LEU A 71 7.29 -31.01 -116.40
CA LEU A 71 7.47 -30.53 -115.03
C LEU A 71 6.63 -31.30 -114.00
N VAL A 72 5.41 -31.68 -114.39
CA VAL A 72 4.54 -32.56 -113.57
C VAL A 72 5.13 -33.96 -113.48
N ALA A 73 5.73 -34.45 -114.56
CA ALA A 73 6.44 -35.73 -114.57
C ALA A 73 7.77 -35.70 -113.78
N SER A 74 8.47 -34.56 -113.77
CA SER A 74 9.76 -34.41 -113.09
C SER A 74 9.67 -33.98 -111.63
N LYS A 75 8.52 -33.49 -111.17
CA LYS A 75 8.26 -33.36 -109.73
C LYS A 75 8.03 -34.76 -109.19
N GLU A 76 9.07 -35.33 -108.59
CA GLU A 76 9.07 -36.64 -107.94
C GLU A 76 7.95 -36.76 -106.88
N LEU A 77 6.72 -37.03 -107.31
CA LEU A 77 5.66 -37.58 -106.46
C LEU A 77 5.99 -39.03 -106.04
N ALA A 78 7.06 -39.60 -106.61
CA ALA A 78 7.60 -40.92 -106.27
C ALA A 78 8.62 -40.90 -105.11
N THR A 79 9.12 -39.73 -104.67
CA THR A 79 9.97 -39.61 -103.47
C THR A 79 9.18 -39.29 -102.20
N VAL A 80 7.85 -39.40 -102.24
CA VAL A 80 7.08 -39.82 -101.07
C VAL A 80 7.04 -41.35 -101.14
N GLU A 81 8.08 -41.99 -100.59
CA GLU A 81 8.05 -43.43 -100.32
C GLU A 81 6.77 -43.69 -99.52
N ALA A 82 5.82 -44.39 -100.13
CA ALA A 82 4.55 -44.71 -99.49
C ALA A 82 4.89 -45.48 -98.22
N ILE A 83 4.67 -44.85 -97.06
CA ILE A 83 4.95 -45.41 -95.73
C ILE A 83 4.48 -46.87 -95.75
N GLY A 84 5.44 -47.79 -95.64
CA GLY A 84 5.13 -49.21 -95.73
C GLY A 84 4.17 -49.60 -94.61
N GLU A 85 3.19 -50.45 -94.91
CA GLU A 85 2.20 -50.90 -93.90
C GLU A 85 2.89 -51.50 -92.65
N ALA A 86 4.08 -52.08 -92.81
CA ALA A 86 4.90 -52.59 -91.71
C ALA A 86 5.49 -51.49 -90.82
N GLU A 87 5.97 -50.39 -91.39
CA GLU A 87 6.51 -49.24 -90.63
C GLU A 87 5.39 -48.50 -89.91
N LEU A 88 4.23 -48.34 -90.56
CA LEU A 88 3.05 -47.76 -89.95
C LEU A 88 2.58 -48.62 -88.76
N ARG A 89 2.59 -49.95 -88.91
CA ARG A 89 2.27 -50.88 -87.82
C ARG A 89 3.28 -50.83 -86.68
N ALA A 90 4.57 -50.71 -86.98
CA ALA A 90 5.62 -50.55 -85.97
C ALA A 90 5.50 -49.22 -85.20
N ALA A 91 5.23 -48.12 -85.91
CA ALA A 91 4.98 -46.81 -85.29
C ALA A 91 3.72 -46.82 -84.41
N VAL A 92 2.65 -47.50 -84.84
CA VAL A 92 1.44 -47.68 -84.02
C VAL A 92 1.73 -48.52 -82.78
N GLN A 93 2.52 -49.59 -82.87
CA GLN A 93 2.90 -50.41 -81.72
C GLN A 93 3.80 -49.64 -80.73
N GLU A 94 4.75 -48.85 -81.21
CA GLU A 94 5.58 -48.00 -80.34
C GLU A 94 4.75 -46.88 -79.71
N LEU A 95 3.80 -46.30 -80.45
CA LEU A 95 2.86 -45.32 -79.91
C LEU A 95 1.97 -45.94 -78.82
N ASP A 96 1.47 -47.16 -79.02
CA ASP A 96 0.67 -47.87 -78.02
C ASP A 96 1.51 -48.20 -76.76
N ARG A 97 2.74 -48.68 -76.96
CA ARG A 97 3.70 -48.89 -75.87
C ARG A 97 3.98 -47.59 -75.10
N SER A 98 4.22 -46.49 -75.80
CA SER A 98 4.43 -45.17 -75.18
C SER A 98 3.17 -44.70 -74.43
N THR A 99 2.00 -44.86 -75.04
CA THR A 99 0.70 -44.51 -74.44
C THR A 99 0.45 -45.29 -73.16
N THR A 100 0.75 -46.60 -73.12
CA THR A 100 0.62 -47.41 -71.90
C THR A 100 1.60 -46.98 -70.81
N ILE A 101 2.83 -46.58 -71.16
CA ILE A 101 3.81 -46.06 -70.19
C ILE A 101 3.34 -44.71 -69.62
N ILE A 102 2.89 -43.78 -70.48
CA ILE A 102 2.37 -42.47 -70.07
C ILE A 102 1.13 -42.64 -69.18
N ASN A 103 0.23 -43.55 -69.51
CA ASN A 103 -0.93 -43.85 -68.67
C ASN A 103 -0.52 -44.38 -67.29
N LYS A 104 0.47 -45.29 -67.23
CA LYS A 104 1.01 -45.78 -65.94
C LYS A 104 1.63 -44.64 -65.14
N GLN A 105 2.40 -43.76 -65.78
CA GLN A 105 3.03 -42.60 -65.12
C GLN A 105 1.99 -41.58 -64.65
N THR A 106 0.93 -41.36 -65.41
CA THR A 106 -0.17 -40.46 -65.04
C THR A 106 -0.93 -41.02 -63.84
N GLU A 107 -1.15 -42.33 -63.79
CA GLU A 107 -1.80 -42.98 -62.66
C GLU A 107 -0.93 -42.92 -61.39
N THR A 108 0.39 -43.16 -61.48
CA THR A 108 1.27 -43.00 -60.31
C THR A 108 1.34 -41.54 -59.84
N LEU A 109 1.41 -40.57 -60.76
CA LEU A 109 1.35 -39.14 -60.41
C LEU A 109 0.03 -38.77 -59.74
N ARG A 110 -1.09 -39.32 -60.21
CA ARG A 110 -2.41 -39.12 -59.58
C ARG A 110 -2.43 -39.69 -58.16
N GLN A 111 -1.86 -40.87 -57.95
CA GLN A 111 -1.73 -41.47 -56.62
C GLN A 111 -0.85 -40.63 -55.69
N HIS A 112 0.30 -40.15 -56.16
CA HIS A 112 1.18 -39.25 -55.40
C HIS A 112 0.50 -37.92 -55.07
N HIS A 113 -0.21 -37.33 -56.03
CA HIS A 113 -0.96 -36.10 -55.82
C HIS A 113 -2.04 -36.29 -54.74
N ASN A 114 -2.80 -37.39 -54.80
CA ASN A 114 -3.81 -37.71 -53.79
C ASN A 114 -3.20 -37.95 -52.40
N ALA A 115 -2.03 -38.60 -52.31
CA ALA A 115 -1.33 -38.81 -51.06
C ALA A 115 -0.84 -37.48 -50.45
N LEU A 116 -0.26 -36.59 -51.27
CA LEU A 116 0.17 -35.27 -50.85
C LEU A 116 -1.00 -34.39 -50.41
N ALA A 117 -2.13 -34.43 -51.14
CA ALA A 117 -3.34 -33.71 -50.76
C ALA A 117 -3.87 -34.16 -49.39
N LYS A 118 -3.88 -35.48 -49.12
CA LYS A 118 -4.27 -36.03 -47.81
C LYS A 118 -3.31 -35.62 -46.69
N LEU A 119 -2.00 -35.59 -46.95
CA LEU A 119 -1.01 -35.12 -45.98
C LEU A 119 -1.15 -33.62 -45.70
N ALA A 120 -1.41 -32.81 -46.73
CA ALA A 120 -1.63 -31.38 -46.58
C ALA A 120 -2.89 -31.09 -45.75
N ASP A 121 -4.01 -31.77 -46.02
CA ASP A 121 -5.24 -31.67 -45.23
C ASP A 121 -5.03 -32.15 -43.78
N GLY A 122 -4.33 -33.27 -43.58
CA GLY A 122 -3.97 -33.77 -42.25
C GLY A 122 -3.10 -32.79 -41.46
N ASN A 123 -2.11 -32.17 -42.11
CA ASN A 123 -1.27 -31.17 -41.48
C ASN A 123 -2.05 -29.89 -41.17
N ALA A 124 -2.91 -29.42 -42.09
CA ALA A 124 -3.77 -28.26 -41.84
C ALA A 124 -4.65 -28.47 -40.60
N LYS A 125 -5.32 -29.62 -40.51
CA LYS A 125 -6.12 -29.99 -39.32
C LYS A 125 -5.29 -30.09 -38.05
N SER A 126 -4.10 -30.69 -38.11
CA SER A 126 -3.20 -30.77 -36.96
C SER A 126 -2.72 -29.39 -36.51
N THR A 127 -2.40 -28.49 -37.44
CA THR A 127 -1.98 -27.13 -37.11
C THR A 127 -3.11 -26.33 -36.50
N GLU A 128 -4.35 -26.51 -36.98
CA GLU A 128 -5.52 -25.83 -36.44
C GLU A 128 -5.84 -26.32 -35.03
N SER A 129 -5.87 -27.63 -34.82
CA SER A 129 -6.04 -28.20 -33.47
C SER A 129 -4.97 -27.74 -32.49
N ARG A 130 -3.71 -27.62 -32.95
CA ARG A 130 -2.63 -27.08 -32.12
C ARG A 130 -2.84 -25.60 -31.80
N ARG A 131 -3.27 -24.78 -32.75
CA ARG A 131 -3.60 -23.36 -32.53
C ARG A 131 -4.75 -23.18 -31.55
N GLU A 132 -5.81 -23.95 -31.69
CA GLU A 132 -6.96 -23.94 -30.76
C GLU A 132 -6.53 -24.32 -29.35
N MET A 133 -5.71 -25.37 -29.22
CA MET A 133 -5.15 -25.77 -27.93
C MET A 133 -4.29 -24.65 -27.33
N GLU A 134 -3.35 -24.07 -28.09
CA GLU A 134 -2.50 -22.95 -27.65
C GLU A 134 -3.33 -21.71 -27.25
N ALA A 135 -4.39 -21.38 -28.00
CA ALA A 135 -5.32 -20.29 -27.69
C ALA A 135 -6.08 -20.55 -26.38
N ASN A 136 -6.56 -21.78 -26.17
CA ASN A 136 -7.22 -22.17 -24.93
C ASN A 136 -6.26 -22.12 -23.73
N TRP A 137 -5.03 -22.60 -23.90
CA TRP A 137 -4.00 -22.55 -22.84
C TRP A 137 -3.64 -21.12 -22.46
N THR A 138 -3.43 -20.24 -23.45
CA THR A 138 -3.09 -18.84 -23.22
C THR A 138 -4.24 -18.09 -22.56
N SER A 139 -5.48 -18.32 -23.00
CA SER A 139 -6.69 -17.76 -22.39
C SER A 139 -6.86 -18.19 -20.94
N ARG A 140 -6.71 -19.50 -20.65
CA ARG A 140 -6.77 -20.05 -19.29
C ARG A 140 -5.70 -19.44 -18.40
N ARG A 141 -4.45 -19.37 -18.88
CA ARG A 141 -3.33 -18.78 -18.12
C ARG A 141 -3.55 -17.29 -17.86
N ALA A 142 -4.13 -16.57 -18.80
CA ALA A 142 -4.49 -15.17 -18.62
C ALA A 142 -5.60 -15.00 -17.57
N ALA A 143 -6.60 -15.90 -17.55
CA ALA A 143 -7.65 -15.91 -16.52
C ALA A 143 -7.08 -16.22 -15.13
N GLU A 144 -6.22 -17.23 -15.00
CA GLU A 144 -5.54 -17.57 -13.74
C GLU A 144 -4.67 -16.41 -13.23
N ARG A 145 -3.92 -15.74 -14.12
CA ARG A 145 -3.14 -14.53 -13.76
C ARG A 145 -4.02 -13.40 -13.27
N ARG A 146 -5.17 -13.15 -13.91
CA ARG A 146 -6.12 -12.12 -13.47
C ARG A 146 -6.72 -12.44 -12.10
N ALA A 147 -7.12 -13.70 -11.87
CA ALA A 147 -7.65 -14.15 -10.59
C ALA A 147 -6.61 -14.08 -9.46
N LEU A 148 -5.35 -14.44 -9.75
CA LEU A 148 -4.27 -14.26 -8.78
C LEU A 148 -4.00 -12.79 -8.51
N GLY A 149 -3.98 -11.95 -9.56
CA GLY A 149 -3.82 -10.50 -9.42
C GLY A 149 -4.90 -9.86 -8.55
N SER A 150 -6.17 -10.22 -8.75
CA SER A 150 -7.26 -9.71 -7.90
C SER A 150 -7.13 -10.17 -6.45
N LYS A 151 -6.71 -11.42 -6.20
CA LYS A 151 -6.49 -11.92 -4.84
C LYS A 151 -5.31 -11.25 -4.15
N VAL A 152 -4.24 -10.95 -4.88
CA VAL A 152 -3.10 -10.20 -4.36
C VAL A 152 -3.52 -8.78 -4.00
N GLU A 153 -4.31 -8.12 -4.84
CA GLU A 153 -4.84 -6.78 -4.56
C GLU A 153 -5.75 -6.78 -3.32
N GLU A 154 -6.68 -7.74 -3.22
CA GLU A 154 -7.55 -7.92 -2.06
C GLU A 154 -6.74 -8.12 -0.77
N LEU A 155 -5.75 -9.02 -0.79
CA LEU A 155 -4.89 -9.27 0.37
C LEU A 155 -4.02 -8.05 0.73
N SER A 156 -3.53 -7.31 -0.26
CA SER A 156 -2.78 -6.07 -0.07
C SER A 156 -3.64 -5.00 0.58
N GLN A 157 -4.86 -4.83 0.09
CA GLN A 157 -5.83 -3.89 0.63
C GLN A 157 -6.22 -4.27 2.06
N GLN A 158 -6.46 -5.56 2.33
CA GLN A 158 -6.74 -6.07 3.67
C GLN A 158 -5.57 -5.83 4.63
N LEU A 159 -4.33 -6.06 4.17
CA LEU A 159 -3.14 -5.81 4.97
C LEU A 159 -2.99 -4.31 5.27
N GLY A 160 -3.25 -3.44 4.29
CA GLY A 160 -3.26 -1.99 4.46
C GLY A 160 -4.28 -1.53 5.51
N TYR A 161 -5.52 -2.04 5.44
CA TYR A 161 -6.54 -1.75 6.44
C TYR A 161 -6.15 -2.23 7.83
N ARG A 162 -5.64 -3.46 7.95
CA ARG A 162 -5.19 -3.99 9.25
C ARG A 162 -4.01 -3.21 9.82
N SER A 163 -3.07 -2.77 8.98
CA SER A 163 -1.95 -1.94 9.42
C SER A 163 -2.43 -0.59 9.93
N SER A 164 -3.31 0.08 9.18
CA SER A 164 -3.89 1.36 9.59
C SER A 164 -4.72 1.25 10.87
N ASP A 165 -5.50 0.18 11.02
CA ASP A 165 -6.29 -0.09 12.22
C ASP A 165 -5.39 -0.34 13.44
N MET A 166 -4.32 -1.13 13.27
CA MET A 166 -3.32 -1.34 14.31
C MET A 166 -2.57 -0.05 14.69
N GLU A 167 -2.21 0.79 13.72
CA GLU A 167 -1.58 2.09 13.97
C GLU A 167 -2.53 3.04 14.72
N GLN A 168 -3.80 3.09 14.33
CA GLN A 168 -4.81 3.88 15.03
C GLN A 168 -5.05 3.38 16.45
N GLN A 169 -5.15 2.06 16.65
CA GLN A 169 -5.28 1.48 17.97
C GLN A 169 -4.04 1.77 18.83
N ALA A 170 -2.83 1.67 18.27
CA ALA A 170 -1.60 2.02 18.97
C ALA A 170 -1.60 3.50 19.40
N ALA A 171 -1.99 4.42 18.51
CA ALA A 171 -2.11 5.84 18.82
C ALA A 171 -3.12 6.08 19.96
N MET A 172 -4.32 5.48 19.88
CA MET A 172 -5.33 5.59 20.94
C MET A 172 -4.84 5.03 22.28
N THR A 173 -4.15 3.88 22.27
CA THR A 173 -3.59 3.32 23.51
C THR A 173 -2.51 4.22 24.08
N THR A 174 -1.66 4.84 23.25
CA THR A 174 -0.62 5.75 23.69
C THR A 174 -1.22 7.02 24.30
N GLU A 175 -2.26 7.57 23.68
CA GLU A 175 -3.01 8.71 24.23
C GLU A 175 -3.66 8.34 25.58
N SER A 176 -4.33 7.18 25.68
CA SER A 176 -4.91 6.73 26.95
C SER A 176 -3.88 6.50 28.06
N VAL A 177 -2.70 5.97 27.72
CA VAL A 177 -1.59 5.79 28.67
C VAL A 177 -1.04 7.15 29.09
N HIS A 178 -0.91 8.09 28.17
CA HIS A 178 -0.51 9.46 28.50
C HIS A 178 -1.50 10.12 29.45
N GLU A 179 -2.81 9.99 29.21
CA GLU A 179 -3.84 10.52 30.12
C GLU A 179 -3.76 9.91 31.52
N VAL A 180 -3.57 8.58 31.61
CA VAL A 180 -3.42 7.89 32.90
C VAL A 180 -2.15 8.35 33.64
N ILE A 181 -1.03 8.48 32.92
CA ILE A 181 0.23 8.98 33.50
C ILE A 181 0.06 10.43 33.96
N GLU A 182 -0.59 11.28 33.15
CA GLU A 182 -0.79 12.69 33.50
C GLU A 182 -1.70 12.83 34.73
N GLU A 183 -2.76 12.04 34.85
CA GLU A 183 -3.61 12.06 36.04
C GLU A 183 -2.88 11.51 37.28
N ALA A 184 -2.07 10.46 37.13
CA ALA A 184 -1.24 9.94 38.21
C ALA A 184 -0.24 11.00 38.70
N LEU A 185 0.54 11.61 37.79
CA LEU A 185 1.48 12.69 38.13
C LEU A 185 0.78 13.90 38.74
N ARG A 186 -0.41 14.28 38.25
CA ARG A 186 -1.21 15.36 38.81
C ARG A 186 -1.73 15.02 40.21
N SER A 187 -2.04 13.76 40.47
CA SER A 187 -2.44 13.29 41.81
C SER A 187 -1.25 13.34 42.78
N ASP A 188 -0.06 12.95 42.32
CA ASP A 188 1.17 13.02 43.10
C ASP A 188 1.57 14.47 43.39
N ASP A 189 1.49 15.37 42.42
CA ASP A 189 1.74 16.81 42.62
C ASP A 189 0.80 17.40 43.68
N LYS A 190 -0.47 16.99 43.69
CA LYS A 190 -1.42 17.39 44.74
C LYS A 190 -0.98 16.82 46.10
N LEU A 191 -0.58 15.57 46.18
CA LEU A 191 -0.08 14.95 47.40
C LEU A 191 1.17 15.65 47.91
N LEU A 192 2.16 15.88 47.06
CA LEU A 192 3.40 16.60 47.38
C LEU A 192 3.10 18.03 47.85
N SER A 193 2.17 18.74 47.21
CA SER A 193 1.75 20.07 47.66
C SER A 193 1.08 20.04 49.04
N SER A 194 0.30 18.99 49.35
CA SER A 194 -0.32 18.80 50.66
C SER A 194 0.74 18.49 51.73
N LEU A 195 1.75 17.71 51.36
CA LEU A 195 2.86 17.33 52.23
C LEU A 195 3.77 18.52 52.51
N GLN A 196 4.01 19.38 51.52
CA GLN A 196 4.72 20.65 51.71
C GLN A 196 3.99 21.57 52.70
N LYS A 197 2.67 21.75 52.53
CA LYS A 197 1.85 22.54 53.47
C LYS A 197 1.92 21.97 54.88
N LEU A 198 1.79 20.65 55.00
CA LEU A 198 1.92 19.96 56.29
C LEU A 198 3.31 20.15 56.89
N GLY A 199 4.37 20.12 56.08
CA GLY A 199 5.74 20.40 56.51
C GLY A 199 5.92 21.82 57.05
N TRP A 200 5.22 22.81 56.49
CA TRP A 200 5.23 24.18 57.02
C TRP A 200 4.43 24.30 58.33
N GLU A 201 3.34 23.54 58.47
CA GLU A 201 2.58 23.47 59.72
C GLU A 201 3.32 22.72 60.84
N LEU A 202 4.24 21.83 60.46
CA LEU A 202 4.97 20.97 61.39
C LEU A 202 6.26 21.55 61.92
N ASP A 203 6.74 22.69 61.44
CA ASP A 203 7.97 23.32 61.93
C ASP A 203 7.71 23.95 63.32
N PRO A 204 8.09 23.29 64.44
CA PRO A 204 7.52 23.60 65.75
C PRO A 204 8.60 23.86 66.80
N GLU A 205 9.68 24.54 66.43
CA GLU A 205 10.54 25.19 67.41
C GLU A 205 10.48 26.67 67.14
N ASP A 206 9.39 27.30 67.59
CA ASP A 206 9.35 28.74 67.70
C ASP A 206 10.40 29.14 68.76
N PRO A 207 11.52 29.78 68.37
CA PRO A 207 12.54 30.21 69.31
C PRO A 207 11.95 31.14 70.38
N GLU A 208 10.80 31.77 70.11
CA GLU A 208 10.07 32.57 71.09
C GLU A 208 9.54 31.74 72.28
N GLU A 209 9.07 30.50 72.09
CA GLU A 209 8.56 29.71 73.23
C GLU A 209 9.68 29.35 74.22
N THR A 210 10.86 28.99 73.72
CA THR A 210 12.03 28.71 74.57
C THR A 210 12.50 29.96 75.31
N GLN A 211 12.48 31.12 74.64
CA GLN A 211 12.80 32.40 75.24
C GLN A 211 11.74 32.85 76.26
N ASN A 212 10.46 32.55 76.02
CA ASN A 212 9.35 32.85 76.93
C ASN A 212 9.46 32.04 78.24
N VAL A 213 9.94 30.79 78.19
CA VAL A 213 10.22 30.00 79.41
C VAL A 213 11.37 30.60 80.21
N ALA A 214 12.43 31.05 79.54
CA ALA A 214 13.58 31.67 80.20
C ALA A 214 13.18 32.98 80.90
N THR A 215 12.42 33.84 80.20
CA THR A 215 11.93 35.11 80.75
C THR A 215 10.91 34.91 81.88
N LEU A 216 10.06 33.88 81.80
CA LEU A 216 9.13 33.51 82.87
C LEU A 216 9.88 33.12 84.16
N ARG A 217 10.92 32.28 84.04
CA ARG A 217 11.77 31.88 85.18
C ARG A 217 12.45 33.09 85.81
N GLU A 218 12.97 34.00 84.98
CA GLU A 218 13.57 35.25 85.45
C GLU A 218 12.54 36.13 86.20
N CYS A 219 11.32 36.27 85.65
CA CYS A 219 10.25 37.03 86.30
C CYS A 219 9.85 36.41 87.64
N CYS A 220 9.71 35.07 87.72
CA CYS A 220 9.42 34.38 88.98
C CYS A 220 10.51 34.63 90.02
N MET A 221 11.79 34.56 89.63
CA MET A 221 12.91 34.86 90.52
C MET A 221 12.83 36.30 91.06
N ARG A 222 12.45 37.25 90.20
CA ARG A 222 12.28 38.66 90.57
C ARG A 222 11.10 38.85 91.54
N VAL A 223 9.98 38.17 91.31
CA VAL A 223 8.81 38.18 92.21
C VAL A 223 9.15 37.58 93.58
N ILE A 224 9.91 36.48 93.63
CA ILE A 224 10.39 35.89 94.89
C ILE A 224 11.22 36.92 95.66
N LYS A 225 12.20 37.55 94.99
CA LYS A 225 13.05 38.58 95.60
C LYS A 225 12.23 39.72 96.20
N TYR A 226 11.32 40.31 95.43
CA TYR A 226 10.48 41.41 95.94
C TYR A 226 9.53 40.97 97.05
N THR A 227 8.99 39.75 96.99
CA THR A 227 8.11 39.24 98.05
C THR A 227 8.87 39.06 99.35
N VAL A 228 10.11 38.56 99.31
CA VAL A 228 10.98 38.45 100.49
C VAL A 228 11.35 39.84 101.03
N GLU A 229 11.71 40.78 100.17
CA GLU A 229 12.03 42.15 100.61
C GLU A 229 10.80 42.87 101.22
N VAL A 230 9.63 42.73 100.63
CA VAL A 230 8.37 43.33 101.13
C VAL A 230 7.92 42.69 102.44
N THR A 231 8.02 41.36 102.57
CA THR A 231 7.65 40.67 103.80
C THR A 231 8.59 41.01 104.96
N ARG A 232 9.91 41.07 104.70
CA ARG A 232 10.91 41.53 105.68
C ARG A 232 10.67 42.96 106.11
N THR A 233 10.50 43.88 105.16
CA THR A 233 10.24 45.30 105.48
C THR A 233 8.91 45.51 106.20
N LYS A 234 7.87 44.72 105.90
CA LYS A 234 6.61 44.73 106.67
C LYS A 234 6.83 44.22 108.09
N LEU A 235 7.60 43.15 108.29
CA LEU A 235 7.93 42.61 109.60
C LEU A 235 8.71 43.64 110.44
N ASP A 236 9.74 44.25 109.86
CA ASP A 236 10.53 45.33 110.47
C ASP A 236 9.63 46.50 110.87
N ARG A 237 8.72 46.92 109.98
CA ARG A 237 7.76 47.98 110.26
C ARG A 237 6.84 47.62 111.43
N THR A 238 6.22 46.43 111.40
CA THR A 238 5.31 46.00 112.46
C THR A 238 6.02 45.88 113.81
N TYR A 239 7.29 45.46 113.80
CA TYR A 239 8.11 45.41 115.00
C TYR A 239 8.37 46.81 115.57
N LEU A 240 8.75 47.77 114.72
CA LEU A 240 8.95 49.16 115.15
C LEU A 240 7.64 49.84 115.60
N GLU A 241 6.52 49.61 114.92
CA GLU A 241 5.19 50.11 115.32
C GLU A 241 4.73 49.50 116.66
N ALA A 242 5.01 48.22 116.89
CA ALA A 242 4.74 47.56 118.18
C ALA A 242 5.59 48.16 119.31
N LEU A 243 6.86 48.50 119.03
CA LEU A 243 7.72 49.20 120.00
C LEU A 243 7.25 50.63 120.29
N GLU A 244 6.71 51.34 119.29
CA GLU A 244 6.21 52.71 119.45
C GLU A 244 4.85 52.77 120.17
N SER A 245 3.99 51.79 119.93
CA SER A 245 2.66 51.67 120.55
C SER A 245 2.67 51.03 121.95
N ALA A 246 3.81 50.48 122.38
CA ALA A 246 3.96 49.95 123.74
C ALA A 246 3.85 51.10 124.77
N PRO A 247 2.98 50.99 125.80
CA PRO A 247 2.88 52.00 126.83
C PRO A 247 4.22 52.12 127.56
N ARG A 248 4.77 53.34 127.67
CA ARG A 248 5.92 53.66 128.53
C ARG A 248 5.51 53.53 130.00
N SER A 249 5.33 52.29 130.45
CA SER A 249 5.11 51.97 131.85
C SER A 249 6.46 51.86 132.56
N GLU A 250 6.73 52.78 133.48
CA GLU A 250 7.78 52.59 134.47
C GLU A 250 7.38 51.35 135.30
N HIS A 251 8.22 50.31 135.28
CA HIS A 251 8.04 49.00 135.95
C HIS A 251 7.14 47.98 135.24
N THR A 252 7.74 47.24 134.31
CA THR A 252 7.68 45.76 134.26
C THR A 252 8.88 45.29 133.46
N ASP A 253 9.91 44.76 134.13
CA ASP A 253 10.94 43.98 133.48
C ASP A 253 10.26 42.75 132.88
N ALA A 254 10.04 42.74 131.56
CA ALA A 254 9.69 41.52 130.86
C ALA A 254 10.78 40.48 131.18
N PRO A 255 10.43 39.25 131.58
CA PRO A 255 11.42 38.25 131.93
C PRO A 255 12.33 38.02 130.72
N ALA A 256 13.65 38.13 130.92
CA ALA A 256 14.64 38.05 129.84
C ALA A 256 14.54 36.75 129.00
N GLY A 257 13.88 35.71 129.52
CA GLY A 257 13.56 34.48 128.79
C GLY A 257 12.50 34.66 127.70
N GLU A 258 11.45 35.45 127.94
CA GLU A 258 10.39 35.70 126.94
C GLU A 258 10.90 36.58 125.79
N VAL A 259 11.74 37.57 126.10
CA VAL A 259 12.39 38.42 125.07
C VAL A 259 13.32 37.60 124.19
N LYS A 260 14.08 36.66 124.76
CA LYS A 260 14.95 35.75 124.01
C LYS A 260 14.16 34.76 123.16
N ALA A 261 13.09 34.17 123.71
CA ALA A 261 12.23 33.26 122.95
C ALA A 261 11.59 33.95 121.74
N LEU A 262 11.09 35.18 121.92
CA LEU A 262 10.54 35.99 120.81
C LEU A 262 11.60 36.36 119.77
N GLN A 263 12.85 36.61 120.20
CA GLN A 263 13.95 36.86 119.27
C GLN A 263 14.30 35.61 118.45
N GLU A 264 14.37 34.44 119.09
CA GLU A 264 14.61 33.16 118.40
C GLU A 264 13.47 32.81 117.42
N GLU A 265 12.21 33.07 117.81
CA GLU A 265 11.05 32.90 116.94
C GLU A 265 11.09 33.87 115.74
N LEU A 266 11.50 35.12 115.95
CA LEU A 266 11.66 36.12 114.89
C LEU A 266 12.79 35.73 113.93
N GLU A 267 13.94 35.29 114.44
CA GLU A 267 15.06 34.79 113.64
C GLU A 267 14.65 33.56 112.81
N SER A 268 13.91 32.63 113.41
CA SER A 268 13.30 31.50 112.71
C SER A 268 12.37 31.98 111.58
N LEU A 269 11.50 32.95 111.85
CA LEU A 269 10.60 33.53 110.84
C LEU A 269 11.38 34.15 109.67
N TYR A 270 12.47 34.87 109.91
CA TYR A 270 13.31 35.43 108.84
C TYR A 270 13.97 34.38 107.94
N THR A 271 14.28 33.20 108.50
CA THR A 271 14.83 32.08 107.72
C THR A 271 13.77 31.36 106.89
N GLU A 272 12.52 31.34 107.36
CA GLU A 272 11.40 30.66 106.70
C GLU A 272 10.75 31.49 105.58
N ILE A 273 10.85 32.83 105.62
CA ILE A 273 10.29 33.73 104.60
C ILE A 273 10.75 33.37 103.18
N LEU A 274 12.04 33.05 102.97
CA LEU A 274 12.57 32.76 101.64
C LEU A 274 12.04 31.42 101.07
N PRO A 275 12.15 30.28 101.78
CA PRO A 275 11.56 29.02 101.35
C PRO A 275 10.05 29.10 101.07
N VAL A 276 9.30 29.80 101.92
CA VAL A 276 7.84 29.94 101.74
C VAL A 276 7.51 30.82 100.53
N ALA A 277 8.24 31.91 100.32
CA ALA A 277 8.06 32.76 99.14
C ALA A 277 8.42 32.02 97.84
N GLN A 278 9.48 31.21 97.84
CA GLN A 278 9.84 30.34 96.71
C GLN A 278 8.71 29.36 96.39
N MET A 279 8.27 28.60 97.39
CA MET A 279 7.24 27.58 97.21
C MET A 279 5.88 28.18 96.78
N SER A 280 5.54 29.36 97.29
CA SER A 280 4.34 30.11 96.91
C SER A 280 4.37 30.56 95.44
N VAL A 281 5.49 31.16 95.00
CA VAL A 281 5.63 31.61 93.61
C VAL A 281 5.71 30.43 92.65
N GLU A 282 6.37 29.36 93.04
CA GLU A 282 6.43 28.12 92.26
C GLU A 282 5.05 27.51 92.04
N GLN A 283 4.25 27.37 93.11
CA GLN A 283 2.89 26.82 93.01
C GLN A 283 1.91 27.74 92.28
N GLN A 284 2.00 29.05 92.48
CA GLN A 284 1.03 30.00 91.94
C GLN A 284 1.30 30.40 90.49
N TYR A 285 2.56 30.47 90.07
CA TYR A 285 2.93 31.01 88.75
C TYR A 285 3.76 30.04 87.90
N LEU A 286 4.78 29.40 88.47
CA LEU A 286 5.71 28.59 87.67
C LEU A 286 5.09 27.26 87.23
N GLU A 287 4.51 26.48 88.15
CA GLU A 287 3.91 25.19 87.83
C GLU A 287 2.71 25.30 86.86
N PRO A 288 1.75 26.23 87.04
CA PRO A 288 0.63 26.36 86.12
C PRO A 288 1.06 26.78 84.71
N ALA A 289 2.07 27.64 84.62
CA ALA A 289 2.62 28.07 83.32
C ALA A 289 3.40 26.96 82.62
N LEU A 290 4.20 26.17 83.36
CA LEU A 290 4.89 25.00 82.82
C LEU A 290 3.91 23.90 82.40
N LYS A 291 2.83 23.66 83.15
CA LYS A 291 1.77 22.72 82.76
C LYS A 291 1.07 23.17 81.49
N SER A 292 0.68 24.45 81.40
CA SER A 292 0.07 25.02 80.19
C SER A 292 0.99 24.90 78.96
N LEU A 293 2.29 25.13 79.13
CA LEU A 293 3.27 24.94 78.07
C LEU A 293 3.44 23.45 77.69
N SER A 294 3.51 22.57 78.68
CA SER A 294 3.61 21.12 78.45
C SER A 294 2.38 20.59 77.74
N ASP A 295 1.18 21.10 78.05
CA ASP A 295 -0.06 20.71 77.38
C ASP A 295 -0.07 21.19 75.92
N LYS A 296 0.42 22.40 75.64
CA LYS A 296 0.63 22.90 74.27
C LYS A 296 1.65 22.06 73.51
N ASN A 297 2.77 21.70 74.15
CA ASN A 297 3.78 20.85 73.56
C ASN A 297 3.27 19.40 73.34
N GLY A 298 2.42 18.89 74.22
CA GLY A 298 1.73 17.61 74.02
C GLY A 298 0.81 17.64 72.79
N GLN A 299 0.11 18.75 72.58
CA GLN A 299 -0.72 18.96 71.39
C GLN A 299 0.13 19.12 70.11
N SER A 300 1.28 19.82 70.15
CA SER A 300 2.18 19.92 69.00
C SER A 300 2.79 18.56 68.65
N VAL A 301 3.29 17.80 69.63
CA VAL A 301 3.81 16.45 69.43
C VAL A 301 2.75 15.50 68.87
N SER A 302 1.51 15.57 69.37
CA SER A 302 0.40 14.78 68.83
C SER A 302 0.08 15.14 67.37
N ARG A 303 0.10 16.43 67.01
CA ARG A 303 -0.04 16.88 65.63
C ARG A 303 1.11 16.41 64.75
N SER A 304 2.35 16.50 65.23
CA SER A 304 3.53 16.03 64.50
C SER A 304 3.50 14.52 64.29
N MET A 305 3.04 13.75 65.28
CA MET A 305 2.86 12.30 65.13
C MET A 305 1.78 11.94 64.11
N ALA A 306 0.63 12.63 64.14
CA ALA A 306 -0.43 12.45 63.14
C ALA A 306 0.05 12.79 61.73
N ALA A 307 0.84 13.85 61.60
CA ALA A 307 1.43 14.25 60.33
C ALA A 307 2.52 13.29 59.83
N ILE A 308 3.40 12.78 60.70
CA ILE A 308 4.37 11.73 60.33
C ILE A 308 3.64 10.47 59.86
N SER A 309 2.54 10.08 60.53
CA SER A 309 1.71 8.96 60.07
C SER A 309 1.09 9.24 58.70
N TYR A 310 0.60 10.45 58.46
CA TYR A 310 0.07 10.87 57.15
C TYR A 310 1.15 10.81 56.07
N VAL A 311 2.34 11.37 56.32
CA VAL A 311 3.51 11.32 55.43
C VAL A 311 3.90 9.89 55.09
N SER A 312 3.94 9.00 56.09
CA SER A 312 4.27 7.59 55.91
C SER A 312 3.23 6.86 55.07
N ILE A 313 1.95 7.19 55.22
CA ILE A 313 0.86 6.61 54.42
C ILE A 313 0.91 7.17 52.99
N SER A 314 1.10 8.48 52.82
CA SER A 314 1.17 9.09 51.49
C SER A 314 2.37 8.60 50.69
N MET A 315 3.54 8.41 51.32
CA MET A 315 4.71 7.80 50.69
C MET A 315 4.47 6.37 50.19
N LEU A 316 3.54 5.64 50.82
CA LEU A 316 3.17 4.29 50.38
C LEU A 316 2.24 4.30 49.15
N TYR A 317 1.57 5.43 48.89
CA TYR A 317 0.61 5.62 47.80
C TYR A 317 1.23 6.28 46.56
N VAL A 318 2.42 6.88 46.66
CA VAL A 318 3.18 7.36 45.51
C VAL A 318 3.72 6.14 44.74
N VAL A 319 3.36 6.04 43.46
CA VAL A 319 3.72 4.94 42.54
C VAL A 319 4.80 5.38 41.57
#